data_AF-A0A0D3CVG5-F1
#
_entry.id   AF-A0A0D3CVG5-F1
#
_cell.length_a   1.000
_cell.length_b   1.000
_cell.length_c   1.000
_cell.angle_alpha   90.00
_cell.angle_beta   90.00
_cell.angle_gamma   90.00
#
_symmetry.space_group_name_H-M   'P 1'
#
loop_
_entity.id
_entity.type
_entity.pdbx_description
1 polymer ?
#
loop_
_entity_poly.entity_id
_entity_poly.type
_entity_poly.pdbx_seq_one_letter_code
_entity_poly.pdbx_strand_id
1 'polypeptide(L)'
;MNYNFTNSPLHLSSSSSSSDDDVENVEMINSLEQEEWAIHSAIENNNAVIEYLRNPQSSHVIHGGSVPGRSFIHRDRESAHCRLFNDYFSENPIYNDTMFRRRYCMSRSSFLRIVNVVEDHDNYFRQRKDTTGRLGLSSLQKETTVFRVLAYGLPADATDEYIKIGESTAIESMGRFFRAIVEIFSEEYLRSPAPADVSRLLKIGKERGFPGMLGSLDCMHWKWKNCLTAWARQYAGRSASPTIILEAVADYDLWI
;
A
#
# COMPACT_ATOMS: atom_id res chain seq x y z
N MET A 1 -53.61 59.24 6.62
CA MET A 1 -53.22 60.39 5.78
C MET A 1 -51.76 60.70 6.13
N ASN A 2 -50.78 60.11 5.41
CA ASN A 2 -50.04 60.68 4.26
C ASN A 2 -49.44 62.07 4.59
N TYR A 3 -48.15 62.39 4.46
CA TYR A 3 -47.19 62.07 3.38
C TYR A 3 -45.72 62.13 3.84
N ASN A 4 -44.87 61.46 3.05
CA ASN A 4 -43.40 61.43 3.08
C ASN A 4 -42.71 62.63 2.42
N PHE A 5 -41.39 62.69 2.67
CA PHE A 5 -40.25 63.13 1.83
C PHE A 5 -39.78 64.60 1.88
N THR A 6 -38.49 64.78 2.17
CA THR A 6 -37.50 65.43 1.26
C THR A 6 -36.06 64.99 1.58
N ASN A 7 -35.25 64.89 0.52
CA ASN A 7 -33.87 64.39 0.42
C ASN A 7 -32.78 65.39 0.92
N SER A 8 -31.71 64.82 1.50
CA SER A 8 -30.21 65.01 1.43
C SER A 8 -29.58 66.32 0.86
N PRO A 9 -28.25 66.63 1.01
CA PRO A 9 -27.12 65.78 1.46
C PRO A 9 -25.92 66.48 2.22
N LEU A 10 -24.89 65.66 2.55
CA LEU A 10 -23.45 65.96 2.82
C LEU A 10 -23.00 66.68 4.12
N HIS A 11 -22.30 65.95 5.01
CA HIS A 11 -20.84 66.04 5.10
C HIS A 11 -20.23 64.91 5.95
N LEU A 12 -19.23 64.24 5.37
CA LEU A 12 -18.32 63.31 6.05
C LEU A 12 -17.53 64.04 7.15
N SER A 13 -17.33 63.37 8.28
CA SER A 13 -16.10 63.44 9.07
C SER A 13 -15.90 62.09 9.75
N SER A 14 -15.06 61.29 9.10
CA SER A 14 -14.49 60.04 9.57
C SER A 14 -13.65 60.25 10.82
N SER A 15 -13.75 59.30 11.75
CA SER A 15 -12.66 58.96 12.67
C SER A 15 -12.66 57.45 12.86
N SER A 16 -11.80 56.84 12.06
CA SER A 16 -11.40 55.44 12.02
C SER A 16 -10.59 55.05 13.25
N SER A 17 -10.90 53.90 13.83
CA SER A 17 -9.92 53.07 14.54
C SER A 17 -10.00 51.69 13.89
N SER A 18 -9.06 51.40 12.97
CA SER A 18 -8.90 50.07 12.38
C SER A 18 -8.35 49.12 13.43
N SER A 19 -8.92 47.93 13.47
CA SER A 19 -8.34 46.76 14.12
C SER A 19 -8.12 45.78 12.99
N ASP A 20 -6.86 45.64 12.56
CA ASP A 20 -6.46 44.79 11.43
C ASP A 20 -6.37 43.29 11.80
N ASP A 21 -6.83 42.91 13.00
CA ASP A 21 -6.72 41.54 13.54
C ASP A 21 -7.87 40.60 13.10
N ASP A 22 -8.97 41.13 12.54
CA ASP A 22 -10.15 40.32 12.21
C ASP A 22 -10.09 39.67 10.80
N VAL A 23 -9.23 40.16 9.91
CA VAL A 23 -9.16 39.69 8.51
C VAL A 23 -8.24 38.48 8.37
N GLU A 24 -7.10 38.47 9.08
CA GLU A 24 -6.18 37.32 9.09
C GLU A 24 -6.83 36.08 9.71
N ASN A 25 -7.71 36.26 10.70
CA ASN A 25 -8.37 35.16 11.39
C ASN A 25 -9.41 34.44 10.49
N VAL A 26 -10.09 35.18 9.60
CA VAL A 26 -11.06 34.61 8.64
C VAL A 26 -10.36 33.89 7.49
N GLU A 27 -9.25 34.43 6.98
CA GLU A 27 -8.42 33.71 5.98
C GLU A 27 -7.80 32.44 6.57
N MET A 28 -7.36 32.47 7.82
CA MET A 28 -6.81 31.31 8.52
C MET A 28 -7.86 30.24 8.80
N ILE A 29 -9.08 30.62 9.18
CA ILE A 29 -10.22 29.70 9.37
C ILE A 29 -10.64 29.06 8.03
N ASN A 30 -10.73 29.84 6.96
CA ASN A 30 -11.05 29.32 5.62
C ASN A 30 -9.97 28.36 5.09
N SER A 31 -8.70 28.65 5.38
CA SER A 31 -7.56 27.77 5.08
C SER A 31 -7.66 26.44 5.83
N LEU A 32 -8.00 26.49 7.12
CA LEU A 32 -8.17 25.30 7.97
C LEU A 32 -9.38 24.45 7.52
N GLU A 33 -10.52 25.08 7.18
CA GLU A 33 -11.70 24.38 6.67
C GLU A 33 -11.44 23.74 5.29
N GLN A 34 -10.65 24.39 4.43
CA GLN A 34 -10.23 23.80 3.15
C GLN A 34 -9.29 22.61 3.33
N GLU A 35 -8.36 22.70 4.28
CA GLU A 35 -7.47 21.58 4.63
C GLU A 35 -8.27 20.41 5.21
N GLU A 36 -9.21 20.65 6.12
CA GLU A 36 -10.09 19.63 6.69
C GLU A 36 -10.95 18.96 5.60
N TRP A 37 -11.52 19.75 4.68
CA TRP A 37 -12.31 19.20 3.57
C TRP A 37 -11.47 18.33 2.63
N ALA A 38 -10.24 18.76 2.31
CA ALA A 38 -9.33 17.99 1.47
C ALA A 38 -8.92 16.66 2.13
N ILE A 39 -8.67 16.68 3.44
CA ILE A 39 -8.37 15.48 4.24
C ILE A 39 -9.57 14.53 4.22
N HIS A 40 -10.78 15.03 4.51
CA HIS A 40 -11.99 14.21 4.51
C HIS A 40 -12.26 13.56 3.13
N SER A 41 -12.09 14.32 2.05
CA SER A 41 -12.27 13.80 0.69
C SER A 41 -11.23 12.75 0.31
N ALA A 42 -9.98 12.93 0.72
CA ALA A 42 -8.92 11.94 0.51
C ALA A 42 -9.20 10.63 1.28
N ILE A 43 -9.67 10.74 2.53
CA ILE A 43 -10.07 9.59 3.36
C ILE A 43 -11.18 8.79 2.70
N GLU A 44 -12.24 9.46 2.23
CA GLU A 44 -13.36 8.80 1.56
C GLU A 44 -12.93 8.06 0.28
N ASN A 45 -12.08 8.70 -0.54
CA ASN A 45 -11.56 8.07 -1.76
C ASN A 45 -10.68 6.85 -1.44
N ASN A 46 -9.79 6.95 -0.45
CA ASN A 46 -8.95 5.83 -0.02
C ASN A 46 -9.79 4.66 0.49
N ASN A 47 -10.82 4.93 1.29
CA ASN A 47 -11.73 3.91 1.79
C ASN A 47 -12.48 3.20 0.66
N ALA A 48 -12.94 3.94 -0.36
CA ALA A 48 -13.60 3.36 -1.53
C ALA A 48 -12.66 2.46 -2.34
N VAL A 49 -11.39 2.84 -2.49
CA VAL A 49 -10.36 2.00 -3.14
C VAL A 49 -10.07 0.74 -2.32
N ILE A 50 -9.97 0.86 -0.99
CA ILE A 50 -9.77 -0.29 -0.09
C ILE A 50 -10.94 -1.27 -0.19
N GLU A 51 -12.19 -0.79 -0.16
CA GLU A 51 -13.37 -1.65 -0.35
C GLU A 51 -13.37 -2.36 -1.71
N TYR A 52 -13.00 -1.65 -2.78
CA TYR A 52 -12.90 -2.25 -4.10
C TYR A 52 -11.84 -3.36 -4.14
N LEU A 53 -10.67 -3.14 -3.53
CA LEU A 53 -9.60 -4.14 -3.42
C LEU A 53 -9.98 -5.32 -2.54
N ARG A 54 -10.82 -5.10 -1.52
CA ARG A 54 -11.37 -6.17 -0.65
C ARG A 54 -12.45 -7.00 -1.34
N ASN A 55 -13.07 -6.52 -2.42
CA ASN A 55 -14.18 -7.23 -3.06
C ASN A 55 -13.68 -8.50 -3.82
N PRO A 56 -14.05 -9.73 -3.39
CA PRO A 56 -13.49 -10.97 -3.93
C PRO A 56 -13.90 -11.29 -5.38
N GLN A 57 -14.84 -10.53 -5.95
CA GLN A 57 -15.53 -10.83 -7.21
C GLN A 57 -14.62 -10.90 -8.46
N SER A 58 -13.35 -10.49 -8.41
CA SER A 58 -12.46 -10.52 -9.59
C SER A 58 -11.53 -11.72 -9.69
N SER A 59 -11.52 -12.66 -8.73
CA SER A 59 -10.51 -13.74 -8.68
C SER A 59 -11.12 -15.14 -8.83
N HIS A 60 -11.96 -15.34 -9.84
CA HIS A 60 -12.19 -16.70 -10.33
C HIS A 60 -10.92 -17.19 -11.03
N VAL A 61 -10.07 -17.91 -10.29
CA VAL A 61 -8.99 -18.70 -10.89
C VAL A 61 -9.65 -19.79 -11.73
N ILE A 62 -9.75 -19.55 -13.04
CA ILE A 62 -10.14 -20.58 -14.00
C ILE A 62 -9.00 -21.59 -13.99
N HIS A 63 -9.21 -22.70 -13.29
CA HIS A 63 -8.27 -23.80 -13.30
C HIS A 63 -8.38 -24.44 -14.69
N GLY A 64 -7.47 -24.07 -15.59
CA GLY A 64 -7.30 -24.77 -16.85
C GLY A 64 -7.02 -26.24 -16.55
N GLY A 65 -7.93 -27.12 -16.95
CA GLY A 65 -7.75 -28.56 -16.80
C GLY A 65 -6.50 -29.06 -17.52
N SER A 66 -6.27 -30.36 -17.48
CA SER A 66 -5.18 -30.96 -18.24
C SER A 66 -5.36 -30.66 -19.73
N VAL A 67 -4.48 -29.83 -20.29
CA VAL A 67 -4.43 -29.56 -21.73
C VAL A 67 -3.66 -30.71 -22.38
N PRO A 68 -4.23 -31.40 -23.39
CA PRO A 68 -3.51 -32.42 -24.14
C PRO A 68 -2.18 -31.88 -24.67
N GLY A 69 -1.07 -32.60 -24.42
CA GLY A 69 0.28 -32.18 -24.80
C GLY A 69 1.05 -31.38 -23.75
N ARG A 70 0.46 -31.02 -22.60
CA ARG A 70 1.18 -30.39 -21.49
C ARG A 70 2.13 -31.41 -20.82
N SER A 71 3.43 -31.18 -20.91
CA SER A 71 4.43 -32.00 -20.22
C SER A 71 4.53 -31.60 -18.75
N PHE A 72 4.51 -32.58 -17.86
CA PHE A 72 4.81 -32.37 -16.44
C PHE A 72 6.33 -32.32 -16.25
N ILE A 73 6.83 -31.20 -15.75
CA ILE A 73 8.23 -31.05 -15.36
C ILE A 73 8.36 -31.46 -13.89
N HIS A 74 9.11 -32.53 -13.63
CA HIS A 74 9.42 -32.98 -12.28
C HIS A 74 10.44 -32.04 -11.63
N ARG A 75 9.91 -31.03 -10.94
CA ARG A 75 10.66 -30.09 -10.10
C ARG A 75 10.94 -30.77 -8.76
N ASP A 76 12.22 -30.97 -8.44
CA ASP A 76 12.64 -31.57 -7.17
C ASP A 76 12.45 -30.59 -5.99
N ARG A 77 11.18 -30.39 -5.62
CA ARG A 77 10.72 -29.34 -4.69
C ARG A 77 11.21 -29.56 -3.26
N GLU A 78 11.33 -30.81 -2.83
CA GLU A 78 11.76 -31.16 -1.48
C GLU A 78 13.24 -30.84 -1.29
N SER A 79 14.11 -31.25 -2.23
CA SER A 79 15.52 -30.85 -2.19
C SER A 79 15.71 -29.34 -2.34
N ALA A 80 14.86 -28.66 -3.11
CA ALA A 80 14.89 -27.20 -3.19
C ALA A 80 14.52 -26.53 -1.87
N HIS A 81 13.55 -27.08 -1.13
CA HIS A 81 13.23 -26.62 0.22
C HIS A 81 14.43 -26.80 1.16
N CYS A 82 15.03 -27.99 1.20
CA CYS A 82 16.18 -28.26 2.07
C CYS A 82 17.35 -27.30 1.78
N ARG A 83 17.63 -27.04 0.49
CA ARG A 83 18.66 -26.06 0.09
C ARG A 83 18.30 -24.65 0.54
N LEU A 84 17.09 -24.18 0.26
CA LEU A 84 16.61 -22.87 0.70
C LEU A 84 16.73 -22.70 2.23
N PHE A 85 16.34 -23.73 2.98
CA PHE A 85 16.42 -23.73 4.43
C PHE A 85 17.87 -23.64 4.91
N ASN A 86 18.76 -24.49 4.38
CA ASN A 86 20.16 -24.47 4.76
C ASN A 86 20.86 -23.16 4.38
N ASP A 87 20.48 -22.55 3.26
CA ASP A 87 21.08 -21.31 2.77
C ASP A 87 20.77 -20.10 3.66
N TYR A 88 19.58 -20.02 4.27
CA TYR A 88 19.12 -18.81 4.97
C TYR A 88 18.51 -19.01 6.36
N PHE A 89 17.88 -20.16 6.62
CA PHE A 89 16.96 -20.33 7.76
C PHE A 89 17.45 -21.34 8.80
N SER A 90 18.48 -22.11 8.49
CA SER A 90 19.13 -23.01 9.45
C SER A 90 19.80 -22.24 10.60
N GLU A 91 20.20 -22.97 11.65
CA GLU A 91 20.93 -22.41 12.78
C GLU A 91 22.28 -21.81 12.34
N ASN A 92 22.95 -22.46 11.38
CA ASN A 92 24.20 -22.02 10.79
C ASN A 92 24.04 -21.83 9.27
N PRO A 93 23.39 -20.75 8.81
CA PRO A 93 23.06 -20.57 7.41
C PRO A 93 24.30 -20.23 6.58
N ILE A 94 24.29 -20.62 5.30
CA ILE A 94 25.36 -20.27 4.35
C ILE A 94 25.46 -18.74 4.19
N TYR A 95 24.30 -18.07 4.15
CA TYR A 95 24.22 -16.63 4.03
C TYR A 95 23.82 -16.00 5.35
N ASN A 96 24.67 -15.11 5.86
CA ASN A 96 24.43 -14.39 7.10
C ASN A 96 23.29 -13.35 6.97
N ASP A 97 22.86 -12.78 8.10
CA ASP A 97 21.75 -11.83 8.15
C ASP A 97 21.98 -10.57 7.30
N THR A 98 23.22 -10.12 7.11
CA THR A 98 23.53 -8.99 6.22
C THR A 98 23.25 -9.33 4.76
N MET A 99 23.64 -10.53 4.32
CA MET A 99 23.35 -11.02 2.98
C MET A 99 21.85 -11.29 2.80
N PHE A 100 21.19 -11.83 3.82
CA PHE A 100 19.74 -12.00 3.83
C PHE A 100 19.04 -10.66 3.62
N ARG A 101 19.37 -9.64 4.43
CA ARG A 101 18.77 -8.30 4.31
C ARG A 101 18.97 -7.68 2.95
N ARG A 102 20.14 -7.85 2.32
CA ARG A 102 20.38 -7.38 0.94
C ARG A 102 19.54 -8.12 -0.10
N ARG A 103 19.18 -9.39 0.14
CA ARG A 103 18.44 -10.24 -0.80
C ARG A 103 16.92 -10.12 -0.69
N TYR A 104 16.43 -9.91 0.52
CA TYR A 104 14.99 -9.82 0.81
C TYR A 104 14.54 -8.39 1.16
N CYS A 105 15.47 -7.43 1.17
CA CYS A 105 15.24 -6.04 1.58
C CYS A 105 14.69 -5.87 3.02
N MET A 106 14.72 -6.93 3.83
CA MET A 106 14.21 -6.95 5.20
C MET A 106 15.00 -7.91 6.09
N SER A 107 14.81 -7.78 7.41
CA SER A 107 15.45 -8.70 8.36
C SER A 107 14.86 -10.11 8.28
N ARG A 108 15.65 -11.12 8.63
CA ARG A 108 15.22 -12.53 8.68
C ARG A 108 14.07 -12.75 9.66
N SER A 109 14.08 -12.08 10.81
CA SER A 109 12.99 -12.17 11.80
C SER A 109 11.69 -11.54 11.28
N SER A 110 11.76 -10.38 10.61
CA SER A 110 10.59 -9.76 9.97
C SER A 110 9.99 -10.67 8.90
N PHE A 111 10.84 -11.26 8.06
CA PHE A 111 10.42 -12.23 7.05
C PHE A 111 9.71 -13.43 7.68
N LEU A 112 10.31 -14.08 8.67
CA LEU A 112 9.71 -15.23 9.35
C LEU A 112 8.40 -14.88 10.06
N ARG A 113 8.28 -13.67 10.62
CA ARG A 113 7.02 -13.17 11.18
C ARG A 113 5.91 -13.13 10.12
N ILE A 114 6.21 -12.58 8.94
CA ILE A 114 5.26 -12.53 7.83
C ILE A 114 4.88 -13.96 7.41
N VAL A 115 5.86 -14.84 7.25
CA VAL A 115 5.64 -16.24 6.86
C VAL A 115 4.68 -16.95 7.79
N ASN A 116 4.91 -16.84 9.10
CA ASN A 116 4.08 -17.52 10.08
C ASN A 116 2.63 -16.98 10.07
N VAL A 117 2.46 -15.65 10.01
CA VAL A 117 1.13 -15.04 10.04
C VAL A 117 0.35 -15.34 8.75
N VAL A 118 1.01 -15.32 7.59
CA VAL A 118 0.39 -15.68 6.29
C VAL A 118 0.07 -17.17 6.22
N GLU A 119 0.96 -18.04 6.71
CA GLU A 119 0.73 -19.50 6.77
C GLU A 119 -0.44 -19.86 7.68
N ASP A 120 -0.62 -19.15 8.79
CA ASP A 120 -1.76 -19.35 9.69
C ASP A 120 -3.07 -18.80 9.12
N HIS A 121 -3.01 -17.74 8.31
CA HIS A 121 -4.19 -17.11 7.72
C HIS A 121 -4.72 -17.83 6.48
N ASP A 122 -3.86 -18.14 5.48
CA ASP A 122 -4.27 -18.85 4.27
C ASP A 122 -3.66 -20.26 4.22
N ASN A 123 -4.56 -21.23 4.41
CA ASN A 123 -4.35 -22.67 4.28
C ASN A 123 -3.60 -23.13 3.02
N TYR A 124 -3.58 -22.31 1.97
CA TYR A 124 -2.76 -22.51 0.78
C TYR A 124 -1.26 -22.56 1.09
N PHE A 125 -0.77 -21.70 1.99
CA PHE A 125 0.66 -21.60 2.29
C PHE A 125 1.17 -22.78 3.09
N ARG A 126 0.32 -23.36 3.95
CA ARG A 126 0.62 -24.60 4.69
C ARG A 126 1.09 -25.71 3.77
N GLN A 127 2.24 -26.29 4.11
CA GLN A 127 2.77 -27.43 3.36
C GLN A 127 1.87 -28.64 3.56
N ARG A 128 1.44 -29.27 2.47
CA ARG A 128 0.55 -30.44 2.48
C ARG A 128 1.17 -31.58 1.70
N LYS A 129 0.81 -32.80 2.08
CA LYS A 129 1.11 -33.99 1.27
C LYS A 129 0.07 -34.13 0.17
N ASP A 130 0.51 -34.52 -1.01
CA ASP A 130 -0.40 -34.93 -2.08
C ASP A 130 -1.00 -36.32 -1.80
N THR A 131 -1.87 -36.78 -2.69
CA THR A 131 -2.52 -38.11 -2.59
C THR A 131 -1.53 -39.26 -2.64
N THR A 132 -0.31 -39.03 -3.13
CA THR A 132 0.79 -40.01 -3.15
C THR A 132 1.72 -39.92 -1.94
N GLY A 133 1.43 -39.00 -1.01
CA GLY A 133 2.19 -38.78 0.22
C GLY A 133 3.40 -37.86 0.05
N ARG A 134 3.64 -37.30 -1.13
CA ARG A 134 4.77 -36.40 -1.39
C ARG A 134 4.50 -35.00 -0.86
N LEU A 135 5.54 -34.35 -0.33
CA LEU A 135 5.39 -33.00 0.20
C LEU A 135 5.29 -31.98 -0.95
N GLY A 136 4.24 -31.16 -0.89
CA GLY A 136 4.10 -29.99 -1.75
C GLY A 136 5.10 -28.89 -1.43
N LEU A 137 4.96 -27.74 -2.09
CA LEU A 137 5.77 -26.56 -1.80
C LEU A 137 5.50 -26.05 -0.38
N SER A 138 6.57 -25.78 0.35
CA SER A 138 6.54 -25.17 1.68
C SER A 138 6.12 -23.70 1.64
N SER A 139 5.69 -23.16 2.79
CA SER A 139 5.41 -21.72 2.94
C SER A 139 6.65 -20.88 2.59
N LEU A 140 7.82 -21.25 3.13
CA LEU A 140 9.10 -20.61 2.83
C LEU A 140 9.40 -20.52 1.32
N GLN A 141 9.12 -21.56 0.54
CA GLN A 141 9.34 -21.53 -0.91
C GLN A 141 8.39 -20.55 -1.60
N LYS A 142 7.10 -20.61 -1.28
CA LYS A 142 6.08 -19.72 -1.88
C LYS A 142 6.39 -18.27 -1.59
N GLU A 143 6.65 -17.95 -0.32
CA GLU A 143 6.91 -16.57 0.09
C GLU A 143 8.27 -16.07 -0.37
N THR A 144 9.31 -16.91 -0.36
CA THR A 144 10.61 -16.53 -0.96
C THR A 144 10.44 -16.15 -2.42
N THR A 145 9.62 -16.88 -3.17
CA THR A 145 9.32 -16.51 -4.56
C THR A 145 8.63 -15.16 -4.65
N VAL A 146 7.62 -14.90 -3.82
CA VAL A 146 6.94 -13.59 -3.79
C VAL A 146 7.92 -12.47 -3.48
N PHE A 147 8.69 -12.57 -2.39
CA PHE A 147 9.64 -11.53 -2.00
C PHE A 147 10.74 -11.32 -3.04
N ARG A 148 11.21 -12.35 -3.74
CA ARG A 148 12.19 -12.20 -4.82
C ARG A 148 11.61 -11.49 -6.04
N VAL A 149 10.36 -11.80 -6.40
CA VAL A 149 9.66 -11.09 -7.47
C VAL A 149 9.48 -9.63 -7.10
N LEU A 150 9.11 -9.32 -5.86
CA LEU A 150 8.90 -7.92 -5.41
C LEU A 150 10.19 -7.13 -5.24
N ALA A 151 11.21 -7.71 -4.63
CA ALA A 151 12.47 -6.99 -4.35
C ALA A 151 13.23 -6.63 -5.62
N TYR A 152 13.09 -7.42 -6.68
CA TYR A 152 13.91 -7.29 -7.89
C TYR A 152 13.11 -7.09 -9.17
N GLY A 153 11.78 -7.11 -9.12
CA GLY A 153 10.92 -7.04 -10.32
C GLY A 153 11.13 -8.23 -11.27
N LEU A 154 11.42 -9.42 -10.73
CA LEU A 154 11.72 -10.59 -11.54
C LEU A 154 10.45 -11.10 -12.25
N PRO A 155 10.58 -11.67 -13.47
CA PRO A 155 9.48 -12.40 -14.07
C PRO A 155 9.19 -13.66 -13.22
N ALA A 156 7.93 -14.10 -13.20
CA ALA A 156 7.47 -15.14 -12.28
C ALA A 156 8.15 -16.51 -12.51
N ASP A 157 8.55 -16.80 -13.75
CA ASP A 157 9.24 -18.03 -14.15
C ASP A 157 10.72 -18.07 -13.72
N ALA A 158 11.37 -16.93 -13.52
CA ALA A 158 12.78 -16.87 -13.11
C ALA A 158 13.06 -17.51 -11.74
N THR A 159 12.04 -17.65 -10.88
CA THR A 159 12.21 -18.30 -9.56
C THR A 159 12.24 -19.83 -9.64
N ASP A 160 11.90 -20.43 -10.78
CA ASP A 160 11.91 -21.89 -10.98
C ASP A 160 13.32 -22.47 -10.84
N GLU A 161 14.35 -21.78 -11.31
CA GLU A 161 15.73 -22.29 -11.30
C GLU A 161 16.22 -22.67 -9.90
N TYR A 162 15.97 -21.79 -8.92
CA TYR A 162 16.43 -21.96 -7.56
C TYR A 162 15.34 -22.55 -6.63
N ILE A 163 14.13 -22.00 -6.65
CA ILE A 163 13.05 -22.38 -5.72
C ILE A 163 12.27 -23.63 -6.19
N LYS A 164 12.38 -23.97 -7.49
CA LYS A 164 11.66 -25.09 -8.12
C LYS A 164 10.13 -24.94 -8.06
N ILE A 165 9.66 -23.71 -8.24
CA ILE A 165 8.25 -23.34 -8.36
C ILE A 165 7.93 -23.02 -9.83
N GLY A 166 6.78 -23.46 -10.34
CA GLY A 166 6.37 -23.12 -11.70
C GLY A 166 5.72 -21.73 -11.75
N GLU A 167 5.85 -21.03 -12.88
CA GLU A 167 5.33 -19.67 -13.12
C GLU A 167 3.89 -19.49 -12.63
N SER A 168 2.96 -20.35 -13.07
CA SER A 168 1.55 -20.28 -12.65
C SER A 168 1.35 -20.35 -11.13
N THR A 169 2.18 -21.14 -10.42
CA THR A 169 2.13 -21.27 -8.96
C THR A 169 2.77 -20.07 -8.27
N ALA A 170 3.81 -19.48 -8.86
CA ALA A 170 4.42 -18.25 -8.39
C ALA A 170 3.42 -17.07 -8.47
N ILE A 171 2.70 -16.94 -9.59
CA ILE A 171 1.66 -15.93 -9.77
C ILE A 171 0.51 -16.13 -8.77
N GLU A 172 0.04 -17.37 -8.60
CA GLU A 172 -1.01 -17.67 -7.61
C GLU A 172 -0.54 -17.36 -6.18
N SER A 173 0.69 -17.76 -5.82
CA SER A 173 1.28 -17.48 -4.51
C SER A 173 1.35 -15.98 -4.25
N MET A 174 1.72 -15.18 -5.24
CA MET A 174 1.77 -13.73 -5.14
C MET A 174 0.38 -13.12 -4.93
N GLY A 175 -0.62 -13.55 -5.70
CA GLY A 175 -1.99 -13.06 -5.53
C GLY A 175 -2.58 -13.38 -4.17
N ARG A 176 -2.38 -14.62 -3.69
CA ARG A 176 -2.83 -15.04 -2.35
C ARG A 176 -2.07 -14.35 -1.23
N PHE A 177 -0.76 -14.15 -1.40
CA PHE A 177 0.06 -13.42 -0.45
C PHE A 177 -0.45 -11.99 -0.28
N PHE A 178 -0.66 -11.26 -1.38
CA PHE A 178 -1.16 -9.89 -1.29
C PHE A 178 -2.53 -9.79 -0.64
N ARG A 179 -3.44 -10.71 -0.98
CA ARG A 179 -4.75 -10.78 -0.32
C ARG A 179 -4.58 -11.00 1.19
N ALA A 180 -3.77 -11.98 1.60
CA ALA A 180 -3.51 -12.27 3.01
C ALA A 180 -2.87 -11.07 3.72
N ILE A 181 -1.88 -10.41 3.10
CA ILE A 181 -1.25 -9.20 3.65
C ILE A 181 -2.28 -8.09 3.85
N VAL A 182 -3.13 -7.83 2.86
CA VAL A 182 -4.19 -6.82 3.00
C VAL A 182 -5.16 -7.22 4.11
N GLU A 183 -5.63 -8.47 4.15
CA GLU A 183 -6.58 -8.94 5.17
C GLU A 183 -6.00 -8.85 6.60
N ILE A 184 -4.73 -9.21 6.78
CA ILE A 184 -4.06 -9.24 8.09
C ILE A 184 -3.64 -7.84 8.54
N PHE A 185 -3.03 -7.07 7.64
CA PHE A 185 -2.29 -5.86 7.99
C PHE A 185 -3.02 -4.57 7.58
N SER A 186 -4.13 -4.63 6.84
CA SER A 186 -4.78 -3.39 6.37
C SER A 186 -5.32 -2.51 7.49
N GLU A 187 -5.84 -3.10 8.57
CA GLU A 187 -6.36 -2.30 9.68
C GLU A 187 -5.26 -1.51 10.39
N GLU A 188 -4.06 -2.09 10.50
CA GLU A 188 -2.92 -1.46 11.17
C GLU A 188 -2.12 -0.55 10.23
N TYR A 189 -1.90 -0.95 8.97
CA TYR A 189 -0.94 -0.32 8.06
C TYR A 189 -1.56 0.31 6.80
N LEU A 190 -2.83 0.03 6.48
CA LEU A 190 -3.57 0.63 5.35
C LEU A 190 -4.81 1.37 5.86
N ARG A 191 -4.65 2.11 6.95
CA ARG A 191 -5.69 3.00 7.50
C ARG A 191 -5.40 4.44 7.13
N SER A 192 -6.45 5.27 7.16
CA SER A 192 -6.26 6.71 7.13
C SER A 192 -5.60 7.19 8.43
N PRO A 193 -4.68 8.16 8.37
CA PRO A 193 -4.03 8.69 9.56
C PRO A 193 -5.08 9.34 10.46
N ALA A 194 -5.01 9.08 11.77
CA ALA A 194 -5.87 9.73 12.74
C ALA A 194 -5.38 11.17 12.97
N PRO A 195 -6.24 12.09 13.47
CA PRO A 195 -5.83 13.45 13.79
C PRO A 195 -4.60 13.53 14.73
N ALA A 196 -4.44 12.52 15.60
CA ALA A 196 -3.27 12.39 16.47
C ALA A 196 -1.98 12.08 15.68
N ASP A 197 -2.07 11.22 14.65
CA ASP A 197 -0.93 10.89 13.78
C ASP A 197 -0.49 12.14 13.00
N VAL A 198 -1.45 12.85 12.40
CA VAL A 198 -1.23 14.10 11.67
C VAL A 198 -0.57 15.15 12.56
N SER A 199 -1.11 15.37 13.77
CA SER A 199 -0.57 16.35 14.72
C SER A 199 0.87 16.02 15.14
N ARG A 200 1.15 14.74 15.37
CA ARG A 200 2.47 14.24 15.74
C ARG A 200 3.48 14.46 14.61
N LEU A 201 3.12 14.12 13.38
CA LEU A 201 3.96 14.31 12.20
C LEU A 201 4.26 15.80 11.95
N LEU A 202 3.26 16.67 12.05
CA LEU A 202 3.44 18.12 11.91
C LEU A 202 4.36 18.70 12.98
N LYS A 203 4.28 18.20 14.21
CA LYS A 203 5.20 18.58 15.30
C LYS A 203 6.65 18.19 14.96
N ILE A 204 6.87 16.96 14.48
CA ILE A 204 8.19 16.47 14.06
C ILE A 204 8.73 17.32 12.89
N GLY A 205 7.88 17.64 11.90
CA GLY A 205 8.23 18.51 10.78
C GLY A 205 8.68 19.90 11.25
N LYS A 206 7.91 20.52 12.16
CA LYS A 206 8.22 21.82 12.74
C LYS A 206 9.54 21.82 13.52
N GLU A 207 9.80 20.81 14.35
CA GLU A 207 11.06 20.68 15.12
C GLU A 207 12.29 20.56 14.21
N ARG A 208 12.12 20.08 12.97
CA ARG A 208 13.18 19.97 11.96
C ARG A 208 13.30 21.17 11.03
N GLY A 209 12.47 22.21 11.22
CA GLY A 209 12.47 23.41 10.37
C GLY A 209 11.60 23.30 9.12
N PHE A 210 10.70 22.31 9.03
CA PHE A 210 9.73 22.14 7.95
C PHE A 210 8.29 22.26 8.48
N PRO A 211 7.84 23.45 8.89
CA PRO A 211 6.47 23.65 9.38
C PRO A 211 5.46 23.33 8.27
N GLY A 212 4.39 22.60 8.61
CA GLY A 212 3.36 22.15 7.65
C GLY A 212 3.69 20.85 6.90
N MET A 213 4.90 20.28 7.08
CA MET A 213 5.29 19.04 6.41
C MET A 213 4.83 17.81 7.20
N LEU A 214 3.99 16.96 6.59
CA LEU A 214 3.57 15.67 7.15
C LEU A 214 4.62 14.57 7.02
N GLY A 215 5.55 14.69 6.07
CA GLY A 215 6.68 13.77 5.92
C GLY A 215 7.47 14.02 4.64
N SER A 216 8.43 13.13 4.38
CA SER A 216 9.21 13.09 3.13
C SER A 216 8.32 12.57 2.00
N LEU A 217 7.90 13.46 1.08
CA LEU A 217 7.11 13.12 -0.10
C LEU A 217 7.92 12.32 -1.12
N ASP A 218 7.77 10.99 -1.12
CA ASP A 218 7.97 10.22 -2.35
C ASP A 218 6.59 9.95 -2.96
N CYS A 219 6.34 10.52 -4.14
CA CYS A 219 5.07 10.43 -4.84
C CYS A 219 5.24 9.56 -6.09
N MET A 220 4.67 8.35 -6.03
CA MET A 220 4.68 7.48 -7.20
C MET A 220 3.44 7.73 -8.05
N HIS A 221 3.66 8.09 -9.31
CA HIS A 221 2.60 8.30 -10.29
C HIS A 221 2.33 6.99 -11.05
N TRP A 222 1.21 6.35 -10.76
CA TRP A 222 0.83 5.08 -11.39
C TRP A 222 -0.27 5.30 -12.41
N LYS A 223 0.06 5.09 -13.69
CA LYS A 223 -0.95 5.13 -14.74
C LYS A 223 -1.96 4.01 -14.52
N TRP A 224 -3.21 4.37 -14.29
CA TRP A 224 -4.29 3.43 -14.03
C TRP A 224 -4.84 2.91 -15.36
N LYS A 225 -4.16 1.89 -15.92
CA LYS A 225 -4.46 1.33 -17.25
C LYS A 225 -5.91 0.82 -17.40
N ASN A 226 -6.49 0.30 -16.31
CA ASN A 226 -7.86 -0.22 -16.27
C ASN A 226 -8.81 0.69 -15.47
N CYS A 227 -8.54 2.00 -15.43
CA CYS A 227 -9.44 2.95 -14.77
C CYS A 227 -10.83 2.91 -15.40
N LEU A 228 -11.87 2.83 -14.58
CA LEU A 228 -13.25 2.92 -15.03
C LEU A 228 -13.49 4.26 -15.73
N THR A 229 -14.20 4.26 -16.85
CA THR A 229 -14.50 5.49 -17.62
C THR A 229 -15.16 6.57 -16.76
N ALA A 230 -15.99 6.16 -15.80
CA ALA A 230 -16.64 7.07 -14.86
C ALA A 230 -15.65 7.87 -13.99
N TRP A 231 -14.47 7.31 -13.69
CA TRP A 231 -13.46 7.92 -12.81
C TRP A 231 -12.29 8.50 -13.60
N ALA A 232 -12.11 8.08 -14.86
CA ALA A 232 -10.99 8.47 -15.71
C ALA A 232 -10.73 9.98 -15.76
N ARG A 233 -11.78 10.81 -15.78
CA ARG A 233 -11.63 12.28 -15.77
C ARG A 233 -11.18 12.84 -14.43
N GLN A 234 -11.66 12.30 -13.32
CA GLN A 234 -11.29 12.77 -11.98
C GLN A 234 -9.81 12.48 -11.67
N TYR A 235 -9.29 11.38 -12.21
CA TYR A 235 -7.90 10.96 -12.00
C TYR A 235 -6.97 11.31 -13.18
N ALA A 236 -7.45 12.04 -14.20
CA ALA A 236 -6.61 12.50 -15.31
C ALA A 236 -6.05 13.91 -15.02
N GLY A 237 -4.78 13.96 -14.63
CA GLY A 237 -4.03 15.22 -14.51
C GLY A 237 -3.45 15.70 -15.84
N ARG A 238 -2.28 16.34 -15.79
CA ARG A 238 -1.57 16.92 -16.95
C ARG A 238 -1.29 15.91 -18.08
N SER A 239 -1.11 14.63 -17.75
CA SER A 239 -0.81 13.57 -18.72
C SER A 239 -2.02 13.12 -19.54
N ALA A 240 -3.22 13.65 -19.27
CA ALA A 240 -4.51 13.25 -19.85
C ALA A 240 -4.86 11.75 -19.66
N SER A 241 -4.01 10.99 -18.99
CA SER A 241 -4.24 9.59 -18.65
C SER A 241 -4.58 9.46 -17.17
N PRO A 242 -5.56 8.61 -16.81
CA PRO A 242 -5.89 8.37 -15.41
C PRO A 242 -4.65 7.89 -14.66
N THR A 243 -4.29 8.59 -13.60
CA THR A 243 -3.10 8.33 -12.79
C THR A 243 -3.52 8.36 -11.32
N ILE A 244 -3.15 7.33 -10.57
CA ILE A 244 -3.24 7.33 -9.12
C ILE A 244 -1.89 7.81 -8.60
N ILE A 245 -1.92 8.79 -7.70
CA ILE A 245 -0.74 9.20 -6.95
C ILE A 245 -0.79 8.45 -5.64
N LEU A 246 0.25 7.66 -5.39
CA LEU A 246 0.48 7.05 -4.09
C LEU A 246 1.50 7.91 -3.37
N GLU A 247 1.09 8.49 -2.25
CA GLU A 247 1.95 9.23 -1.35
C GLU A 247 2.28 8.35 -0.16
N ALA A 248 3.55 7.97 -0.04
CA ALA A 248 4.03 7.27 1.14
C ALA A 248 4.58 8.32 2.11
N VAL A 249 3.91 8.48 3.25
CA VAL A 249 4.48 9.23 4.38
C VAL A 249 5.33 8.24 5.16
N ALA A 250 6.65 8.42 5.15
CA ALA A 250 7.54 7.63 5.99
C ALA A 250 7.83 8.39 7.28
N ASP A 251 7.48 7.79 8.41
CA ASP A 251 7.82 8.28 9.73
C ASP A 251 8.90 7.41 10.40
N TYR A 252 9.48 7.92 11.48
CA TYR A 252 10.52 7.29 12.29
C TYR A 252 9.96 6.09 13.06
N ASP A 253 8.70 6.18 13.44
CA ASP A 253 7.95 5.08 14.01
C ASP A 253 7.14 4.40 12.89
N LEU A 254 7.05 3.07 12.91
CA LEU A 254 6.25 2.28 11.95
C LEU A 254 4.73 2.49 12.13
N TRP A 255 4.32 3.61 12.71
CA TRP A 255 3.01 3.89 13.26
C TRP A 255 2.45 5.17 12.60
N ILE A 256 1.82 4.96 11.44
CA ILE A 256 0.93 5.92 10.78
C ILE A 256 -0.47 5.33 10.74
#